data_AF-A0A0L7QZY6-F1
#
_entry.id   AF-A0A0L7QZY6-F1
#
_cell.length_a   1.000
_cell.length_b   1.000
_cell.length_c   1.000
_cell.angle_alpha   90.00
_cell.angle_beta   90.00
_cell.angle_gamma   90.00
#
_symmetry.space_group_name_H-M   'P 1'
#
loop_
_entity.id
_entity.type
_entity.pdbx_description
1 polymer ?
#
loop_
_entity_poly.entity_id
_entity_poly.type
_entity_poly.pdbx_seq_one_letter_code
_entity_poly.pdbx_strand_id
1 'polypeptide(L)'
;AQALHTERSTDHKCPSNRMFKRLCKKLGETGSLVVRKNNRKNSVTSGGNKINFLAIVNRYLYISARQIEHQSRTSRSDALQPLARCKFHPNDINLHQKLHGIDLVNRVTFVQRGA
;
A
#
# COMPACT_ATOMS: atom_id res chain seq x y z
N ALA A 1 36.33 -10.05 -27.53
CA ALA A 1 34.93 -9.69 -27.25
C ALA A 1 34.35 -10.37 -25.99
N GLN A 2 34.72 -11.63 -25.67
CA GLN A 2 34.17 -12.35 -24.50
C GLN A 2 34.65 -11.81 -23.13
N ALA A 3 35.88 -11.31 -23.04
CA ALA A 3 36.46 -10.84 -21.78
C ALA A 3 35.76 -9.60 -21.18
N LEU A 4 35.16 -8.74 -22.01
CA LEU A 4 34.47 -7.52 -21.57
C LEU A 4 33.09 -7.78 -20.93
N HIS A 5 32.50 -8.96 -21.14
CA HIS A 5 31.19 -9.30 -20.57
C HIS A 5 31.28 -9.84 -19.14
N THR A 6 32.45 -10.37 -18.76
CA THR A 6 32.71 -10.95 -17.45
C THR A 6 32.90 -9.91 -16.34
N GLU A 7 33.37 -8.69 -16.67
CA GLU A 7 33.66 -7.65 -15.67
C GLU A 7 32.42 -6.94 -15.12
N ARG A 8 31.26 -7.00 -15.81
CA ARG A 8 30.05 -6.26 -15.41
C ARG A 8 29.10 -7.03 -14.48
N SER A 9 29.40 -8.26 -14.09
CA SER A 9 28.43 -9.10 -13.38
C SER A 9 29.09 -10.06 -12.39
N THR A 10 29.80 -9.53 -11.41
CA THR A 10 30.39 -10.33 -10.32
C THR A 10 29.40 -10.74 -9.23
N ASP A 11 28.13 -10.31 -9.32
CA ASP A 11 27.13 -10.54 -8.25
C ASP A 11 25.81 -11.17 -8.73
N HIS A 12 25.78 -11.67 -9.96
CA HIS A 12 24.62 -12.39 -10.47
C HIS A 12 24.78 -13.87 -10.18
N LYS A 13 23.99 -14.40 -9.23
CA LYS A 13 23.73 -15.84 -9.13
C LYS A 13 23.25 -16.31 -10.50
N CYS A 14 24.13 -16.98 -11.24
CA CYS A 14 23.80 -17.53 -12.55
C CYS A 14 22.49 -18.33 -12.43
N PRO A 15 21.48 -18.04 -13.26
CA PRO A 15 20.25 -18.82 -13.22
C PRO A 15 20.60 -20.28 -13.50
N SER A 16 20.17 -21.17 -12.61
CA SER A 16 20.45 -22.60 -12.78
C SER A 16 20.01 -23.09 -14.16
N ASN A 17 20.71 -24.08 -14.73
CA ASN A 17 20.32 -24.70 -16.01
C ASN A 17 18.84 -25.13 -16.01
N ARG A 18 18.32 -25.57 -14.85
CA ARG A 18 16.91 -25.86 -14.64
C ARG A 18 15.98 -24.66 -14.86
N MET A 19 16.38 -23.48 -14.40
CA MET A 19 15.64 -22.23 -14.62
C MET A 19 15.63 -21.85 -16.10
N PHE A 20 16.78 -21.96 -16.78
CA PHE A 20 16.88 -21.69 -18.21
C PHE A 20 15.97 -22.60 -19.04
N LYS A 21 16.02 -23.92 -18.80
CA LYS A 21 15.13 -24.89 -19.47
C LYS A 21 13.65 -24.59 -19.23
N ARG A 22 13.27 -24.18 -18.02
CA ARG A 22 11.89 -23.76 -17.70
C ARG A 22 11.45 -22.52 -18.46
N LEU A 23 12.35 -21.54 -18.64
CA LEU A 23 12.06 -20.34 -19.41
C LEU A 23 11.86 -20.67 -20.89
N CYS A 24 12.76 -21.47 -21.50
CA CYS A 24 12.60 -21.90 -22.89
C CYS A 24 11.31 -22.69 -23.10
N LYS A 25 10.97 -23.60 -22.19
CA LYS A 25 9.72 -24.35 -22.22
C LYS A 25 8.51 -23.42 -22.14
N LYS A 26 8.49 -22.49 -21.17
CA LYS A 26 7.39 -21.53 -21.01
C LYS A 26 7.25 -20.60 -22.22
N LEU A 27 8.36 -20.19 -22.82
CA LEU A 27 8.36 -19.38 -24.04
C LEU A 27 7.80 -20.16 -25.22
N GLY A 28 8.16 -21.44 -25.38
CA GLY A 28 7.60 -22.30 -26.41
C GLY A 28 6.11 -22.57 -26.23
N GLU A 29 5.64 -22.72 -25.00
CA GLU A 29 4.23 -23.01 -24.69
C GLU A 29 3.32 -21.77 -24.75
N THR A 30 3.77 -20.64 -24.18
CA THR A 30 2.92 -19.45 -23.97
C THR A 30 3.29 -18.29 -24.89
N GLY A 31 4.44 -18.33 -25.56
CA GLY A 31 4.98 -17.20 -26.33
C GLY A 31 5.37 -15.98 -25.47
N SER A 32 5.33 -16.11 -24.14
CA SER A 32 5.49 -14.99 -23.21
C SER A 32 6.29 -15.35 -21.97
N LEU A 33 7.30 -14.53 -21.67
CA LEU A 33 8.06 -14.62 -20.44
C LEU A 33 7.45 -13.79 -19.30
N VAL A 34 6.31 -13.14 -19.52
CA VAL A 34 5.67 -12.28 -18.51
C VAL A 34 5.46 -13.06 -17.21
N VAL A 35 5.91 -12.47 -16.11
CA VAL A 35 5.76 -13.05 -14.78
C VAL A 35 4.26 -13.15 -14.47
N ARG A 36 3.79 -14.34 -14.13
CA ARG A 36 2.41 -14.56 -13.73
C ARG A 36 2.15 -13.70 -12.48
N LYS A 37 1.23 -12.74 -12.58
CA LYS A 37 0.83 -11.94 -11.42
C LYS A 37 0.26 -12.89 -10.37
N ASN A 38 0.75 -12.75 -9.15
CA ASN A 38 0.28 -13.57 -8.05
C ASN A 38 -1.13 -13.10 -7.67
N ASN A 39 -2.12 -13.99 -7.75
CA ASN A 39 -3.50 -13.71 -7.39
C ASN A 39 -3.65 -13.75 -5.86
N ARG A 40 -2.98 -12.84 -5.16
CA ARG A 40 -3.23 -12.65 -3.74
C ARG A 40 -4.68 -12.23 -3.56
N LYS A 41 -5.36 -12.86 -2.61
CA LYS A 41 -6.73 -12.50 -2.24
C LYS A 41 -6.77 -11.00 -1.96
N ASN A 42 -7.71 -10.35 -2.60
CA ASN A 42 -7.97 -8.94 -2.43
C ASN A 42 -8.29 -8.64 -0.96
N SER A 43 -7.72 -7.56 -0.39
CA SER A 43 -8.07 -7.10 0.97
C SER A 43 -9.59 -6.86 1.08
N VAL A 44 -10.13 -6.95 2.30
CA VAL A 44 -11.55 -6.66 2.63
C VAL A 44 -12.02 -5.33 2.01
N THR A 45 -11.10 -4.38 1.82
CA THR A 45 -11.32 -3.11 1.12
C THR A 45 -11.21 -3.20 -0.41
N SER A 46 -11.65 -4.29 -1.03
CA SER A 46 -11.56 -4.45 -2.49
C SER A 46 -12.82 -4.06 -3.23
N GLY A 47 -12.65 -3.43 -4.39
CA GLY A 47 -13.71 -3.08 -5.33
C GLY A 47 -14.79 -2.19 -4.69
N GLY A 48 -15.94 -2.80 -4.38
CA GLY A 48 -17.14 -2.10 -3.89
C GLY A 48 -16.92 -1.31 -2.59
N ASN A 49 -16.10 -1.84 -1.67
CA ASN A 49 -15.82 -1.16 -0.40
C ASN A 49 -14.97 0.11 -0.60
N LYS A 50 -14.14 0.18 -1.65
CA LYS A 50 -13.39 1.40 -1.98
C LYS A 50 -14.29 2.52 -2.46
N ILE A 51 -15.31 2.19 -3.25
CA ILE A 51 -16.26 3.16 -3.79
C ILE A 51 -17.07 3.76 -2.65
N ASN A 52 -17.56 2.93 -1.72
CA ASN A 52 -18.23 3.43 -0.52
C ASN A 52 -17.31 4.31 0.33
N PHE A 53 -16.03 3.95 0.46
CA PHE A 53 -15.05 4.74 1.19
C PHE A 53 -14.86 6.14 0.57
N LEU A 54 -14.70 6.20 -0.74
CA LEU A 54 -14.54 7.45 -1.48
C LEU A 54 -15.82 8.30 -1.45
N ALA A 55 -16.99 7.66 -1.51
CA ALA A 55 -18.27 8.35 -1.38
C ALA A 55 -18.43 8.99 0.00
N ILE A 56 -18.03 8.29 1.08
CA ILE A 56 -18.05 8.83 2.44
C ILE A 56 -17.09 10.02 2.56
N VAL A 57 -15.87 9.90 2.04
CA VAL A 57 -14.86 10.97 2.09
C VAL A 57 -15.28 12.20 1.28
N ASN A 58 -15.86 12.01 0.09
CA ASN A 58 -16.37 13.11 -0.73
C ASN A 58 -17.60 13.79 -0.11
N ARG A 59 -18.47 13.02 0.56
CA ARG A 59 -19.65 13.57 1.25
C ARG A 59 -19.27 14.33 2.52
N TYR A 60 -18.18 13.92 3.17
CA TYR A 60 -17.67 14.51 4.39
C TYR A 60 -16.19 14.89 4.20
N LEU A 61 -15.95 16.02 3.52
CA LEU A 61 -14.62 16.62 3.33
C LEU A 61 -13.79 16.74 4.63
N TYR A 62 -14.47 16.73 5.79
CA TYR A 62 -13.88 16.86 7.12
C TYR A 62 -14.08 15.62 8.00
N ILE A 63 -13.79 14.42 7.47
CA ILE A 63 -13.87 13.16 8.24
C ILE A 63 -12.50 12.66 8.70
N SER A 64 -12.38 12.36 10.00
CA SER A 64 -11.14 11.83 10.59
C SER A 64 -10.97 10.33 10.32
N ALA A 65 -9.73 9.83 10.27
CA ALA A 65 -9.44 8.40 10.08
C ALA A 65 -10.25 7.47 11.01
N ARG A 66 -10.41 7.86 12.29
CA ARG A 66 -11.18 7.12 13.30
C ARG A 66 -12.67 7.06 12.97
N GLN A 67 -13.23 8.17 12.48
CA GLN A 67 -14.63 8.20 12.09
C GLN A 67 -14.85 7.31 10.87
N ILE A 68 -13.91 7.30 9.92
CA ILE A 68 -14.04 6.40 8.77
C ILE A 68 -13.91 4.95 9.21
N GLU A 69 -12.95 4.62 10.08
CA GLU A 69 -12.79 3.30 10.69
C GLU A 69 -14.09 2.80 11.34
N HIS A 70 -14.73 3.64 12.14
CA HIS A 70 -15.99 3.31 12.81
C HIS A 70 -17.15 3.13 11.82
N GLN A 71 -17.24 3.98 10.79
CA GLN A 71 -18.29 3.89 9.78
C GLN A 71 -18.12 2.70 8.83
N SER A 72 -16.88 2.38 8.46
CA SER A 72 -16.57 1.28 7.54
C SER A 72 -16.41 -0.07 8.24
N ARG A 73 -16.31 -0.10 9.58
CA ARG A 73 -16.04 -1.30 10.39
C ARG A 73 -14.80 -2.08 9.92
N THR A 74 -13.80 -1.35 9.45
CA THR A 74 -12.52 -1.91 8.97
C THR A 74 -11.39 -1.44 9.86
N SER A 75 -10.23 -2.08 9.78
CA SER A 75 -9.02 -1.58 10.44
C SER A 75 -8.64 -0.18 9.91
N ARG A 76 -7.95 0.62 10.74
CA ARG A 76 -7.42 1.93 10.32
C ARG A 76 -6.54 1.83 9.06
N SER A 77 -5.69 0.81 8.97
CA SER A 77 -4.81 0.60 7.81
C SER A 77 -5.61 0.34 6.53
N ASP A 78 -6.67 -0.46 6.63
CA ASP A 78 -7.56 -0.75 5.52
C ASP A 78 -8.41 0.45 5.11
N ALA A 79 -8.76 1.32 6.06
CA ALA A 79 -9.43 2.58 5.81
C ALA A 79 -8.51 3.59 5.10
N LEU A 80 -7.24 3.70 5.51
CA LEU A 80 -6.33 4.68 4.92
C LEU A 80 -5.78 4.24 3.55
N GLN A 81 -5.74 2.94 3.26
CA GLN A 81 -5.18 2.43 2.01
C GLN A 81 -5.89 2.95 0.73
N PRO A 82 -7.24 3.01 0.64
CA PRO A 82 -7.95 3.65 -0.45
C PRO A 82 -7.56 5.12 -0.67
N LEU A 83 -7.43 5.90 0.41
CA LEU A 83 -7.07 7.32 0.33
C LEU A 83 -5.70 7.50 -0.30
N ALA A 84 -4.72 6.71 0.14
CA ALA A 84 -3.37 6.71 -0.42
C ALA A 84 -3.35 6.33 -1.90
N ARG A 85 -4.15 5.35 -2.32
CA ARG A 85 -4.26 4.94 -3.74
C ARG A 85 -4.91 6.01 -4.62
N CYS A 86 -5.86 6.76 -4.06
CA CYS A 86 -6.55 7.84 -4.75
C CYS A 86 -5.82 9.18 -4.69
N LYS A 87 -4.58 9.20 -4.19
CA LYS A 87 -3.71 10.39 -4.12
C LYS A 87 -4.30 11.55 -3.29
N PHE A 88 -5.16 11.26 -2.32
CA PHE A 88 -5.59 12.30 -1.38
C PHE A 88 -4.40 12.78 -0.55
N HIS A 89 -4.17 14.10 -0.52
CA HIS A 89 -3.19 14.67 0.38
C HIS A 89 -3.76 14.67 1.81
N PRO A 90 -2.93 14.47 2.85
CA PRO A 90 -3.32 14.72 4.25
C PRO A 90 -3.83 16.15 4.55
N ASN A 91 -3.78 17.06 3.58
CA ASN A 91 -4.31 18.42 3.69
C ASN A 91 -5.68 18.53 3.02
N ASP A 92 -5.98 17.65 2.05
CA ASP A 92 -7.29 17.54 1.39
C ASP A 92 -8.29 16.81 2.30
N ILE A 93 -7.76 15.99 3.21
CA ILE A 93 -8.52 15.32 4.25
C ILE A 93 -7.97 15.86 5.55
N ASN A 94 -8.76 16.65 6.28
CA ASN A 94 -8.31 17.19 7.54
C ASN A 94 -8.24 16.07 8.59
N LEU A 95 -7.16 15.28 8.53
CA LEU A 95 -6.87 14.15 9.41
C LEU A 95 -6.41 14.63 10.79
N HIS A 96 -6.86 15.81 11.20
CA HIS A 96 -6.74 16.24 12.58
C HIS A 96 -7.36 15.14 13.43
N GLN A 97 -6.54 14.59 14.34
CA GLN A 97 -7.07 13.84 15.46
C GLN A 97 -8.02 14.80 16.17
N LYS A 98 -9.34 14.56 16.09
CA LYS A 98 -10.27 15.17 17.04
C LYS A 98 -9.77 14.75 18.41
N LEU A 99 -9.29 15.74 19.17
CA LEU A 99 -8.87 15.55 20.55
C LEU A 99 -10.13 15.26 21.34
N HIS A 100 -10.19 14.09 21.99
CA HIS A 100 -11.35 13.69 22.78
C HIS A 100 -10.99 13.67 24.26
N GLY A 101 -11.90 14.17 25.10
CA GLY A 101 -11.77 14.13 26.55
C GLY A 101 -10.45 14.73 27.05
N ILE A 102 -9.64 13.88 27.69
CA ILE A 102 -8.38 14.26 28.33
C ILE A 102 -7.20 14.40 27.36
N ASP A 103 -7.37 14.08 26.07
CA ASP A 103 -6.29 14.13 25.08
C ASP A 103 -5.64 15.53 24.97
N LEU A 104 -6.44 16.59 25.10
CA LEU A 104 -5.91 17.96 25.11
C LEU A 104 -5.02 18.19 26.33
N VAL A 105 -5.48 17.78 27.51
CA VAL A 105 -4.73 17.90 28.78
C VAL A 105 -3.45 17.10 28.68
N ASN A 106 -3.50 15.85 28.21
CA ASN A 106 -2.33 14.99 28.03
C ASN A 106 -1.28 15.62 27.11
N ARG A 107 -1.71 16.24 26.00
CA ARG A 107 -0.79 16.94 25.09
C ARG A 107 -0.17 18.18 25.71
N VAL A 108 -0.96 18.99 26.42
CA VAL A 108 -0.46 20.17 27.13
C VAL A 108 0.53 19.75 28.22
N THR A 109 0.19 18.73 29.00
CA THR A 109 1.09 18.20 30.03
C THR A 109 2.36 17.58 29.44
N PHE A 110 2.29 16.96 28.26
CA PHE A 110 3.47 16.43 27.57
C PHE A 110 4.41 17.55 27.13
N VAL A 111 3.87 18.61 26.52
CA VAL A 111 4.68 19.79 26.12
C VAL A 111 5.27 20.49 27.34
N GLN A 112 4.49 20.63 28.43
CA GLN A 112 4.94 21.27 29.67
C GLN A 112 5.99 20.46 30.44
N ARG A 113 5.98 19.13 30.30
CA ARG A 113 6.97 18.26 30.96
C ARG A 113 8.29 18.14 30.20
N GLY A 114 8.36 18.63 28.96
CA GLY A 114 9.53 18.49 28.10
C GLY A 114 9.73 17.04 27.65
N ALA A 115 10.21 16.87 26.42
CA ALA A 115 10.69 15.58 25.93
C ALA A 115 11.89 15.08 26.75
#